data_AF-A0A3D0XPT1-F1
#
_entry.id   AF-A0A3D0XPT1-F1
#
_cell.length_a   1.000
_cell.length_b   1.000
_cell.length_c   1.000
_cell.angle_alpha   90.00
_cell.angle_beta   90.00
_cell.angle_gamma   90.00
#
_symmetry.space_group_name_H-M   'P 1'
#
loop_
_entity.id
_entity.type
_entity.pdbx_description
1 polymer ?
#
loop_
_entity_poly.entity_id
_entity_poly.type
_entity_poly.pdbx_seq_one_letter_code
_entity_poly.pdbx_strand_id
1 'polypeptide(L)'
;CFSVYQSFVPLYISAASATFLLIYRRYYFLPKEQKPQNIGLFRICLKILAVFVGAFILYTIINKITAAHYGGMNAYISGQIMWGHLPVSQCIHHVLAGIYHILSGQTALYNLAFPLMALILIIVSLIKIRHFYKGYALYLLITAIFILSPFFMIVLMGAEPAMRTQFSLPFVVAFGADFLISLIPPVYKKVRAIIALFCVLITFDQASVTSRLFYTEYARYQKDVAYCTQIANSIDKLELTTTSSLPVVFVGGHHIQLNQDTLPVEGVGTSTLEIESFSPSRTLLFMKTLGYNYIFPTSAQYEKGHQLSTDMPIWPAEGSVQIKDNLVVIRLS
;
A
#
# COMPACT_ATOMS: atom_id res chain seq x y z
N CYS A 1 0.24 11.44 -12.61
CA CYS A 1 1.01 10.93 -11.45
C CYS A 1 0.70 11.73 -10.19
N PHE A 2 1.03 13.02 -10.13
CA PHE A 2 0.94 13.81 -8.90
C PHE A 2 -0.47 14.01 -8.31
N SER A 3 -1.51 14.07 -9.15
CA SER A 3 -2.90 14.29 -8.70
C SER A 3 -3.67 13.04 -8.28
N VAL A 4 -3.15 11.83 -8.56
CA VAL A 4 -3.90 10.57 -8.38
C VAL A 4 -3.51 9.91 -7.06
N TYR A 5 -2.22 9.58 -6.91
CA TYR A 5 -1.69 8.97 -5.70
C TYR A 5 -0.17 9.15 -5.65
N GLN A 6 0.38 9.43 -4.47
CA GLN A 6 1.80 9.78 -4.30
C GLN A 6 2.74 8.67 -4.80
N SER A 7 2.34 7.41 -4.66
CA SER A 7 3.10 6.24 -5.12
C SER A 7 3.35 6.17 -6.63
N PHE A 8 2.58 6.90 -7.44
CA PHE A 8 2.83 6.97 -8.89
C PHE A 8 4.10 7.76 -9.23
N VAL A 9 4.62 8.58 -8.30
CA VAL A 9 5.87 9.33 -8.50
C VAL A 9 7.08 8.38 -8.55
N PRO A 10 7.33 7.52 -7.53
CA PRO A 10 8.33 6.46 -7.62
C PRO A 10 8.17 5.56 -8.85
N LEU A 11 6.93 5.19 -9.19
CA LEU A 11 6.67 4.36 -10.36
C LEU A 11 7.09 5.07 -11.65
N TYR A 12 6.76 6.34 -11.81
CA TYR A 12 7.22 7.14 -12.95
C TYR A 12 8.74 7.20 -13.02
N ILE A 13 9.42 7.47 -11.89
CA ILE A 13 10.90 7.52 -11.83
C ILE A 13 11.49 6.18 -12.26
N SER A 14 10.94 5.06 -11.76
CA SER A 14 11.39 3.72 -12.13
C SER A 14 11.17 3.42 -13.62
N ALA A 15 10.01 3.78 -14.18
CA ALA A 15 9.69 3.55 -15.59
C ALA A 15 10.52 4.44 -16.53
N ALA A 16 10.77 5.69 -16.14
CA ALA A 16 11.68 6.60 -16.84
C ALA A 16 13.10 6.04 -16.91
N SER A 17 13.64 5.58 -15.78
CA SER A 17 14.97 4.97 -15.72
C SER A 17 15.03 3.67 -16.52
N ALA A 18 14.00 2.81 -16.42
CA ALA A 18 13.87 1.60 -17.20
C ALA A 18 13.90 1.87 -18.72
N THR A 19 13.13 2.87 -19.17
CA THR A 19 13.11 3.29 -20.58
C THR A 19 14.50 3.74 -21.04
N PHE A 20 15.21 4.52 -20.21
CA PHE A 20 16.57 4.92 -20.53
C PHE A 20 17.52 3.73 -20.63
N LEU A 21 17.44 2.75 -19.71
CA LEU A 21 18.28 1.54 -19.74
C LEU A 21 18.06 0.73 -21.02
N LEU A 22 16.80 0.59 -21.48
CA LEU A 22 16.49 -0.05 -22.76
C LEU A 22 17.07 0.71 -23.96
N ILE A 23 16.95 2.04 -23.97
CA ILE A 23 17.51 2.87 -25.03
C ILE A 23 19.04 2.74 -25.03
N TYR A 24 19.69 2.89 -23.88
CA TYR A 24 21.15 2.74 -23.75
C TYR A 24 21.62 1.37 -24.29
N ARG A 25 20.90 0.30 -23.94
CA ARG A 25 21.14 -1.05 -24.47
C ARG A 25 21.01 -1.07 -26.00
N ARG A 26 19.93 -0.53 -26.56
CA ARG A 26 19.72 -0.48 -28.01
C ARG A 26 20.87 0.25 -28.74
N TYR A 27 21.42 1.30 -28.15
CA TYR A 27 22.49 2.09 -28.74
C TYR A 27 23.87 1.43 -28.71
N TYR A 28 24.22 0.84 -27.56
CA TYR A 28 25.59 0.39 -27.31
C TYR A 28 25.76 -1.13 -27.39
N PHE A 29 24.71 -1.92 -27.11
CA PHE A 29 24.78 -3.38 -27.08
C PHE A 29 24.30 -4.07 -28.36
N LEU A 30 23.52 -3.40 -29.23
CA LEU A 30 23.09 -4.01 -30.50
C LEU A 30 24.13 -3.85 -31.63
N PRO A 31 24.16 -4.79 -32.60
CA PRO A 31 25.01 -4.71 -33.79
C PRO A 31 24.82 -3.40 -34.55
N LYS A 32 25.88 -2.91 -35.23
CA LYS A 32 25.90 -1.62 -35.95
C LYS A 32 24.71 -1.40 -36.90
N GLU A 33 24.19 -2.46 -37.50
CA GLU A 33 23.08 -2.45 -38.46
C GLU A 33 21.72 -2.08 -37.85
N GLN A 34 21.54 -2.24 -36.53
CA GLN A 34 20.29 -1.91 -35.81
C GLN A 34 20.40 -0.63 -34.98
N LYS A 35 21.53 0.10 -35.09
CA LYS A 35 21.78 1.32 -34.33
C LYS A 35 20.95 2.47 -34.90
N PRO A 36 20.09 3.12 -34.12
CA PRO A 36 19.37 4.28 -34.60
C PRO A 36 20.35 5.44 -34.78
N GLN A 37 20.24 6.19 -35.88
CA GLN A 37 21.10 7.34 -36.14
C GLN A 37 20.83 8.46 -35.11
N ASN A 38 21.90 8.87 -34.42
CA ASN A 38 22.05 10.17 -33.75
C ASN A 38 20.96 10.62 -32.76
N ILE A 39 20.59 9.80 -31.77
CA ILE A 39 19.85 10.30 -30.61
C ILE A 39 20.82 10.65 -29.48
N GLY A 40 20.88 11.93 -29.12
CA GLY A 40 21.60 12.36 -27.93
C GLY A 40 20.89 11.81 -26.68
N LEU A 41 21.46 10.78 -26.05
CA LEU A 41 20.92 10.15 -24.83
C LEU A 41 20.58 11.19 -23.74
N PHE A 42 21.42 12.21 -23.60
CA PHE A 42 21.20 13.33 -22.70
C PHE A 42 19.93 14.14 -23.04
N ARG A 43 19.61 14.31 -24.33
CA ARG A 43 18.37 14.99 -24.76
C ARG A 43 17.13 14.19 -24.40
N ILE A 44 17.20 12.85 -24.40
CA ILE A 44 16.08 12.01 -23.93
C ILE A 44 15.88 12.20 -22.44
N CYS A 45 16.95 12.14 -21.63
CA CYS A 45 16.86 12.42 -20.19
C CYS A 45 16.21 13.79 -19.93
N LEU A 46 16.65 14.82 -20.65
CA LEU A 46 16.06 16.17 -20.55
C LEU A 46 14.59 16.21 -20.91
N LYS A 47 14.15 15.49 -21.96
CA LYS A 47 12.73 15.41 -22.32
C LYS A 47 11.90 14.73 -21.23
N ILE A 48 12.37 13.60 -20.70
CA ILE A 48 11.67 12.88 -19.63
C ILE A 48 11.59 13.72 -18.35
N LEU A 49 12.69 14.41 -18.01
CA LEU A 49 12.74 15.34 -16.89
C LEU A 49 11.81 16.55 -17.10
N ALA A 50 11.80 17.13 -18.30
CA ALA A 50 10.93 18.26 -18.63
C ALA A 50 9.45 17.89 -18.53
N VAL A 51 9.05 16.69 -18.97
CA VAL A 51 7.68 16.18 -18.80
C VAL A 51 7.33 16.05 -17.32
N PHE A 52 8.25 15.51 -16.50
CA PHE A 52 8.04 15.37 -15.06
C PHE A 52 7.88 16.72 -14.36
N VAL A 53 8.80 17.66 -14.62
CA VAL A 53 8.79 19.01 -14.05
C VAL A 53 7.55 19.79 -14.52
N GLY A 54 7.21 19.71 -15.81
CA GLY A 54 6.01 20.33 -16.36
C GLY A 54 4.73 19.79 -15.71
N ALA A 55 4.63 18.47 -15.52
CA ALA A 55 3.50 17.85 -14.83
C ALA A 55 3.43 18.26 -13.36
N PHE A 56 4.57 18.40 -12.67
CA PHE A 56 4.63 18.86 -11.28
C PHE A 56 4.18 20.33 -11.12
N ILE A 57 4.66 21.21 -12.01
CA ILE A 57 4.27 22.62 -12.04
C ILE A 57 2.77 22.74 -12.28
N LEU A 58 2.24 22.04 -13.29
CA LEU A 58 0.81 22.02 -13.61
C LEU A 58 -0.02 21.54 -12.41
N TYR A 59 0.39 20.45 -11.77
CA TYR A 59 -0.25 19.95 -10.55
C TYR A 59 -0.27 21.00 -9.44
N THR A 60 0.86 21.66 -9.19
CA THR A 60 0.98 22.67 -8.13
C THR A 60 0.08 23.88 -8.40
N ILE A 61 -0.01 24.33 -9.65
CA ILE A 61 -0.89 25.42 -10.07
C ILE A 61 -2.35 25.03 -9.86
N ILE A 62 -2.77 23.87 -10.37
CA ILE A 62 -4.14 23.38 -10.23
C ILE A 62 -4.49 23.26 -8.75
N ASN A 63 -3.64 22.64 -7.93
CA ASN A 63 -3.90 22.46 -6.51
C ASN A 63 -4.05 23.79 -5.77
N LYS A 64 -3.25 24.81 -6.11
CA LYS A 64 -3.42 26.17 -5.54
C LYS A 64 -4.75 26.81 -5.94
N ILE A 65 -5.17 26.67 -7.19
CA ILE A 65 -6.47 27.19 -7.67
C ILE A 65 -7.63 26.47 -6.96
N THR A 66 -7.58 25.15 -6.88
CA THR A 66 -8.62 24.34 -6.21
C THR A 66 -8.67 24.66 -4.72
N ALA A 67 -7.53 24.80 -4.05
CA ALA A 67 -7.47 25.17 -2.64
C ALA A 67 -8.05 26.56 -2.36
N ALA A 68 -7.84 27.52 -3.27
CA ALA A 68 -8.40 28.87 -3.17
C ALA A 68 -9.92 28.90 -3.37
N HIS A 69 -10.48 28.01 -4.20
CA HIS A 69 -11.93 27.97 -4.46
C HIS A 69 -12.73 27.08 -3.51
N TYR A 70 -12.17 25.95 -3.07
CA TYR A 70 -12.91 24.94 -2.31
C TYR A 70 -12.44 24.77 -0.86
N GLY A 71 -11.43 25.53 -0.41
CA GLY A 71 -10.87 25.38 0.93
C GLY A 71 -10.16 24.04 1.13
N GLY A 72 -9.02 23.85 0.46
CA GLY A 72 -8.30 22.58 0.46
C GLY A 72 -7.43 22.35 1.70
N MET A 73 -7.82 21.40 2.56
CA MET A 73 -7.01 20.85 3.67
C MET A 73 -6.06 19.74 3.18
N ASN A 74 -4.75 19.97 3.29
CA ASN A 74 -3.71 18.94 3.10
C ASN A 74 -3.47 18.06 4.35
N ALA A 75 -4.37 18.08 5.34
CA ALA A 75 -4.12 17.51 6.67
C ALA A 75 -3.73 16.02 6.66
N TYR A 76 -4.33 15.22 5.76
CA TYR A 76 -4.00 13.80 5.63
C TYR A 76 -2.55 13.56 5.17
N ILE A 77 -2.10 14.29 4.15
CA ILE A 77 -0.75 14.16 3.60
C ILE A 77 0.28 14.76 4.56
N SER A 78 -0.02 15.92 5.13
CA SER A 78 0.85 16.57 6.11
C SER A 78 1.06 15.72 7.35
N GLY A 79 0.03 15.01 7.82
CA GLY A 79 0.15 14.10 8.97
C GLY A 79 0.93 12.81 8.69
N GLN A 80 1.18 12.48 7.41
CA GLN A 80 1.95 11.29 7.02
C GLN A 80 3.44 11.56 6.83
N ILE A 81 3.83 12.83 6.66
CA ILE A 81 5.22 13.24 6.57
C ILE A 81 5.72 13.48 8.00
N MET A 82 6.69 12.68 8.46
CA MET A 82 7.23 12.77 9.82
C MET A 82 8.33 13.82 9.97
N TRP A 83 8.90 14.28 8.85
CA TRP A 83 9.89 15.35 8.85
C TRP A 83 9.31 16.63 9.44
N GLY A 84 9.99 17.19 10.45
CA GLY A 84 9.54 18.38 11.18
C GLY A 84 8.57 18.10 12.33
N HIS A 85 8.03 16.88 12.42
CA HIS A 85 7.22 16.42 13.56
C HIS A 85 8.04 15.55 14.54
N LEU A 86 8.94 14.72 14.01
CA LEU A 86 9.86 13.90 14.80
C LEU A 86 11.31 14.40 14.70
N PRO A 87 12.16 14.11 15.70
CA PRO A 87 13.60 14.34 15.61
C PRO A 87 14.21 13.66 14.37
N VAL A 88 15.13 14.35 13.69
CA VAL A 88 15.79 13.86 12.47
C VAL A 88 16.42 12.47 12.65
N SER A 89 17.00 12.19 13.82
CA SER A 89 17.58 10.88 14.13
C SER A 89 16.54 9.76 14.12
N GLN A 90 15.34 10.02 14.63
CA GLN A 90 14.23 9.05 14.63
C GLN A 90 13.73 8.83 13.21
N CYS A 91 13.56 9.89 12.41
CA CYS A 91 13.19 9.75 10.99
C CYS A 91 14.21 8.91 10.23
N ILE A 92 15.51 9.14 10.42
CA ILE A 92 16.57 8.33 9.80
C ILE A 92 16.49 6.88 10.26
N HIS A 93 16.25 6.62 11.56
CA HIS A 93 16.09 5.27 12.07
C HIS A 93 14.90 4.56 11.41
N HIS A 94 13.74 5.20 11.30
CA HIS A 94 12.58 4.63 10.62
C HIS A 94 12.81 4.39 9.13
N VAL A 95 13.51 5.30 8.44
CA VAL A 95 13.91 5.13 7.04
C VAL A 95 14.81 3.90 6.88
N LEU A 96 15.83 3.76 7.71
CA LEU A 96 16.75 2.63 7.68
C LEU A 96 16.05 1.31 8.03
N ALA A 97 15.13 1.32 9.01
CA ALA A 97 14.33 0.15 9.35
C ALA A 97 13.44 -0.29 8.17
N GLY A 98 12.76 0.65 7.50
CA GLY A 98 11.95 0.33 6.32
C GLY A 98 12.79 -0.22 5.14
N ILE A 99 13.98 0.34 4.91
CA ILE A 99 14.93 -0.21 3.93
C ILE A 99 15.35 -1.63 4.33
N TYR A 100 15.66 -1.85 5.61
CA TYR A 100 16.03 -3.17 6.13
C TYR A 100 14.90 -4.20 5.98
N HIS A 101 13.65 -3.83 6.23
CA HIS A 101 12.49 -4.72 6.04
C HIS A 101 12.37 -5.19 4.57
N ILE A 102 12.58 -4.28 3.61
CA ILE A 102 12.56 -4.62 2.17
C ILE A 102 13.75 -5.52 1.80
N LEU A 103 14.95 -5.20 2.28
CA LEU A 103 16.17 -5.95 1.93
C LEU A 103 16.25 -7.32 2.62
N SER A 104 15.72 -7.45 3.83
CA SER A 104 15.73 -8.71 4.58
C SER A 104 14.65 -9.68 4.12
N GLY A 105 13.60 -9.19 3.46
CA GLY A 105 12.47 -10.03 3.01
C GLY A 105 11.71 -10.70 4.16
N GLN A 106 11.79 -10.15 5.37
CA GLN A 106 11.21 -10.75 6.58
C GLN A 106 9.72 -10.47 6.76
N THR A 107 9.13 -9.58 5.96
CA THR A 107 7.69 -9.31 6.00
C THR A 107 6.95 -10.22 5.02
N ALA A 108 5.67 -10.46 5.27
CA ALA A 108 4.86 -11.33 4.42
C ALA A 108 4.72 -10.86 2.97
N LEU A 109 5.00 -9.58 2.68
CA LEU A 109 4.86 -8.97 1.35
C LEU A 109 6.19 -8.71 0.64
N TYR A 110 7.33 -8.86 1.33
CA TYR A 110 8.65 -8.66 0.73
C TYR A 110 9.37 -10.01 0.59
N ASN A 111 10.23 -10.12 -0.41
CA ASN A 111 11.03 -11.31 -0.64
C ASN A 111 12.45 -10.92 -1.06
N LEU A 112 13.36 -11.90 -1.03
CA LEU A 112 14.76 -11.71 -1.40
C LEU A 112 14.98 -11.47 -2.91
N ALA A 113 13.95 -11.48 -3.75
CA ALA A 113 14.11 -11.27 -5.19
C ALA A 113 14.60 -9.86 -5.50
N PHE A 114 14.16 -8.83 -4.76
CA PHE A 114 14.64 -7.47 -4.92
C PHE A 114 16.15 -7.31 -4.63
N PRO A 115 16.66 -7.63 -3.44
CA PRO A 115 18.08 -7.45 -3.13
C PRO A 115 18.98 -8.31 -4.03
N LEU A 116 18.57 -9.54 -4.38
CA LEU A 116 19.31 -10.39 -5.30
C LEU A 116 19.36 -9.80 -6.71
N MET A 117 18.22 -9.34 -7.24
CA MET A 117 18.17 -8.67 -8.54
C MET A 117 19.04 -7.41 -8.56
N ALA A 118 18.91 -6.56 -7.53
CA ALA A 118 19.68 -5.32 -7.42
C ALA A 118 21.20 -5.60 -7.38
N LEU A 119 21.63 -6.58 -6.59
CA LEU A 119 23.03 -6.98 -6.49
C LEU A 119 23.58 -7.48 -7.84
N ILE A 120 22.85 -8.38 -8.51
CA ILE A 120 23.26 -8.91 -9.83
C ILE A 120 23.33 -7.77 -10.85
N LEU A 121 22.35 -6.86 -10.86
CA LEU A 121 22.30 -5.72 -11.77
C LEU A 121 23.48 -4.76 -11.55
N ILE A 122 23.86 -4.49 -10.30
CA ILE A 122 25.04 -3.68 -9.97
C ILE A 122 26.32 -4.35 -10.46
N ILE A 123 26.51 -5.65 -10.15
CA ILE A 123 27.70 -6.40 -10.55
C ILE A 123 27.84 -6.41 -12.09
N VAL A 124 26.77 -6.75 -12.81
CA VAL A 124 26.76 -6.79 -14.27
C VAL A 124 27.04 -5.41 -14.86
N SER A 125 26.46 -4.36 -14.28
CA SER A 125 26.67 -2.96 -14.68
C SER A 125 28.13 -2.52 -14.52
N LEU A 126 28.80 -2.95 -13.45
CA LEU A 126 30.20 -2.64 -13.19
C LEU A 126 31.17 -3.43 -14.08
N ILE A 127 30.89 -4.72 -14.35
CA ILE A 127 31.77 -5.61 -15.11
C ILE A 127 31.66 -5.37 -16.62
N LYS A 128 30.44 -5.42 -17.18
CA LYS A 128 30.25 -5.44 -18.65
C LYS A 128 30.56 -4.10 -19.33
N ILE A 129 30.48 -2.98 -18.62
CA ILE A 129 30.42 -1.66 -19.26
C ILE A 129 31.70 -0.84 -19.05
N ARG A 130 32.59 -1.28 -18.15
CA ARG A 130 33.90 -0.64 -17.90
C ARG A 130 34.80 -0.61 -19.15
N HIS A 131 34.60 -1.54 -20.10
CA HIS A 131 35.50 -1.75 -21.21
C HIS A 131 35.10 -1.14 -22.56
N PHE A 132 33.89 -0.57 -22.74
CA PHE A 132 33.40 -0.39 -24.12
C PHE A 132 32.66 0.91 -24.51
N TYR A 133 32.20 1.82 -23.63
CA TYR A 133 31.21 2.83 -24.07
C TYR A 133 31.30 4.25 -23.48
N LYS A 134 31.13 5.26 -24.35
CA LYS A 134 30.89 6.67 -23.97
C LYS A 134 29.59 6.77 -23.16
N GLY A 135 29.58 7.59 -22.10
CA GLY A 135 28.38 7.80 -21.26
C GLY A 135 28.16 6.78 -20.14
N TYR A 136 29.17 6.00 -19.76
CA TYR A 136 29.11 5.01 -18.66
C TYR A 136 28.65 5.60 -17.32
N ALA A 137 29.15 6.78 -16.95
CA ALA A 137 28.77 7.44 -15.70
C ALA A 137 27.25 7.72 -15.63
N LEU A 138 26.66 8.13 -16.76
CA LEU A 138 25.21 8.35 -16.86
C LEU A 138 24.44 7.03 -16.75
N TYR A 139 24.92 5.95 -17.36
CA TYR A 139 24.31 4.63 -17.22
C TYR A 139 24.32 4.13 -15.76
N LEU A 140 25.46 4.26 -15.06
CA LEU A 140 25.55 3.89 -13.64
C LEU A 140 24.61 4.73 -12.78
N LEU A 141 24.57 6.04 -13.01
CA LEU A 141 23.69 6.95 -12.29
C LEU A 141 22.22 6.57 -12.49
N ILE A 142 21.79 6.29 -13.72
CA ILE A 142 20.41 5.89 -14.00
C ILE A 142 20.10 4.49 -13.42
N THR A 143 21.06 3.57 -13.44
CA THR A 143 20.90 2.25 -12.80
C THR A 143 20.73 2.41 -11.28
N ALA A 144 21.50 3.30 -10.65
CA ALA A 144 21.34 3.61 -9.23
C ALA A 144 19.96 4.25 -8.94
N ILE A 145 19.52 5.21 -9.76
CA ILE A 145 18.18 5.82 -9.63
C ILE A 145 17.08 4.77 -9.80
N PHE A 146 17.24 3.82 -10.74
CA PHE A 146 16.30 2.73 -10.94
C PHE A 146 16.19 1.81 -9.71
N ILE A 147 17.32 1.42 -9.13
CA ILE A 147 17.33 0.55 -7.93
C ILE A 147 16.80 1.31 -6.70
N LEU A 148 17.12 2.60 -6.58
CA LEU A 148 16.74 3.41 -5.44
C LEU A 148 15.29 3.93 -5.51
N SER A 149 14.63 3.84 -6.66
CA SER A 149 13.29 4.42 -6.85
C SER A 149 12.23 3.92 -5.86
N PRO A 150 12.17 2.62 -5.46
CA PRO A 150 11.17 2.16 -4.50
C PRO A 150 11.31 2.82 -3.11
N PHE A 151 12.54 3.23 -2.74
CA PHE A 151 12.82 3.84 -1.44
C PHE A 151 12.51 5.35 -1.40
N PHE A 152 12.15 5.96 -2.54
CA PHE A 152 11.88 7.39 -2.62
C PHE A 152 10.79 7.84 -1.63
N MET A 153 9.70 7.08 -1.50
CA MET A 153 8.61 7.42 -0.57
C MET A 153 9.01 7.23 0.89
N ILE A 154 9.80 6.20 1.21
CA ILE A 154 10.30 5.98 2.58
C ILE A 154 11.11 7.21 3.02
N VAL A 155 12.02 7.68 2.16
CA VAL A 155 12.82 8.87 2.44
C VAL A 155 11.96 10.13 2.50
N LEU A 156 11.02 10.31 1.57
CA LEU A 156 10.16 11.50 1.53
C LEU A 156 9.25 11.62 2.75
N MET A 157 8.71 10.50 3.25
CA MET A 157 7.82 10.48 4.40
C MET A 157 8.59 10.50 5.72
N GLY A 158 9.86 10.10 5.73
CA GLY A 158 10.67 10.01 6.96
C GLY A 158 10.25 8.85 7.86
N ALA A 159 9.47 7.91 7.32
CA ALA A 159 9.00 6.71 8.00
C ALA A 159 8.65 5.63 6.96
N GLU A 160 8.48 4.39 7.43
CA GLU A 160 7.97 3.31 6.59
C GLU A 160 6.53 3.65 6.14
N PRO A 161 6.30 3.81 4.82
CA PRO A 161 4.98 4.10 4.34
C PRO A 161 4.16 2.82 4.35
N ALA A 162 2.84 3.01 4.31
CA ALA A 162 1.89 1.95 4.03
C ALA A 162 2.36 1.02 2.89
N MET A 163 2.39 -0.30 3.05
CA MET A 163 2.90 -1.25 2.06
C MET A 163 2.12 -1.16 0.74
N ARG A 164 0.84 -0.78 0.78
CA ARG A 164 0.04 -0.45 -0.41
C ARG A 164 0.63 0.67 -1.27
N THR A 165 1.57 1.46 -0.76
CA THR A 165 2.22 2.55 -1.49
C THR A 165 3.47 2.12 -2.26
N GLN A 166 3.94 0.88 -2.09
CA GLN A 166 5.20 0.34 -2.62
C GLN A 166 5.07 -0.21 -4.06
N PHE A 167 4.16 0.29 -4.89
CA PHE A 167 3.92 -0.19 -6.26
C PHE A 167 5.16 -0.18 -7.17
N SER A 168 6.15 0.69 -6.89
CA SER A 168 7.40 0.73 -7.66
C SER A 168 8.25 -0.52 -7.44
N LEU A 169 8.18 -1.18 -6.28
CA LEU A 169 8.98 -2.35 -5.96
C LEU A 169 8.73 -3.53 -6.91
N PRO A 170 7.49 -4.04 -7.12
CA PRO A 170 7.25 -5.15 -8.05
C PRO A 170 7.62 -4.80 -9.49
N PHE A 171 7.43 -3.53 -9.91
CA PHE A 171 7.86 -3.08 -11.23
C PHE A 171 9.40 -3.15 -11.40
N VAL A 172 10.15 -2.65 -10.42
CA VAL A 172 11.61 -2.65 -10.44
C VAL A 172 12.17 -4.07 -10.45
N VAL A 173 11.58 -4.99 -9.68
CA VAL A 173 11.94 -6.42 -9.69
C VAL A 173 11.66 -7.04 -11.06
N ALA A 174 10.44 -6.88 -11.58
CA ALA A 174 10.04 -7.49 -12.84
C ALA A 174 10.87 -6.97 -14.03
N PHE A 175 10.99 -5.65 -14.17
CA PHE A 175 11.81 -5.04 -15.22
C PHE A 175 13.29 -5.37 -15.04
N GLY A 176 13.82 -5.32 -13.81
CA GLY A 176 15.22 -5.65 -13.54
C GLY A 176 15.56 -7.07 -13.93
N ALA A 177 14.69 -8.04 -13.60
CA ALA A 177 14.84 -9.43 -14.00
C ALA A 177 14.78 -9.61 -15.53
N ASP A 178 13.80 -9.00 -16.21
CA ASP A 178 13.70 -9.04 -17.68
C ASP A 178 14.94 -8.40 -18.33
N PHE A 179 15.37 -7.25 -17.83
CA PHE A 179 16.55 -6.55 -18.32
C PHE A 179 17.80 -7.44 -18.19
N LEU A 180 18.00 -8.09 -17.04
CA LEU A 180 19.10 -9.03 -16.82
C LEU A 180 19.06 -10.23 -17.79
N ILE A 181 17.89 -10.85 -17.98
CA ILE A 181 17.70 -11.92 -18.98
C ILE A 181 18.05 -11.42 -20.38
N SER A 182 17.67 -10.18 -20.69
CA SER A 182 17.93 -9.56 -21.99
C SER A 182 19.43 -9.30 -22.24
N LEU A 183 20.24 -9.17 -21.19
CA LEU A 183 21.70 -9.03 -21.29
C LEU A 183 22.42 -10.37 -21.58
N ILE A 184 21.71 -11.50 -21.51
CA ILE A 184 22.24 -12.83 -21.84
C ILE A 184 22.12 -13.05 -23.36
N PRO A 185 23.22 -13.40 -24.06
CA PRO A 185 23.18 -13.66 -25.50
C PRO A 185 22.18 -14.77 -25.86
N PRO A 186 21.51 -14.67 -27.04
CA PRO A 186 20.48 -15.63 -27.46
C PRO A 186 21.01 -17.07 -27.63
N VAL A 187 22.32 -17.24 -27.84
CA VAL A 187 23.00 -18.54 -27.89
C VAL A 187 22.75 -19.36 -26.61
N TYR A 188 22.66 -18.70 -25.46
CA TYR A 188 22.41 -19.35 -24.16
C TYR A 188 20.92 -19.50 -23.84
N LYS A 189 20.12 -19.96 -24.81
CA LYS A 189 18.65 -20.10 -24.67
C LYS A 189 18.20 -20.93 -23.46
N LYS A 190 18.95 -21.99 -23.11
CA LYS A 190 18.66 -22.83 -21.94
C LYS A 190 18.77 -22.06 -20.62
N VAL A 191 19.82 -21.23 -20.47
CA VAL A 191 20.02 -20.39 -19.28
C VAL A 191 18.88 -19.38 -19.15
N ARG A 192 18.49 -18.73 -20.26
CA ARG A 192 17.35 -17.80 -20.28
C ARG A 192 16.05 -18.48 -19.85
N ALA A 193 15.80 -19.71 -20.33
CA ALA A 193 14.61 -20.48 -19.97
C ALA A 193 14.59 -20.85 -18.47
N ILE A 194 15.73 -21.26 -17.91
CA ILE A 194 15.85 -21.58 -16.49
C ILE A 194 15.55 -20.35 -15.62
N ILE A 195 16.15 -19.20 -15.93
CA ILE A 195 15.90 -17.95 -15.18
C ILE A 195 14.44 -17.52 -15.31
N ALA A 196 13.86 -17.62 -16.52
CA ALA A 196 12.45 -17.31 -16.72
C ALA A 196 11.52 -18.22 -15.89
N LEU A 197 11.84 -19.52 -15.78
CA LEU A 197 11.11 -20.44 -14.92
C LEU A 197 11.21 -20.03 -13.45
N PHE A 198 12.39 -19.65 -12.96
CA PHE A 198 12.54 -19.12 -11.59
C PHE A 198 11.70 -17.86 -11.37
N CYS A 199 11.64 -16.93 -12.33
CA CYS A 199 10.78 -15.76 -12.23
C CYS A 199 9.29 -16.16 -12.11
N VAL A 200 8.83 -17.14 -12.91
CA VAL A 200 7.46 -17.66 -12.84
C VAL A 200 7.16 -18.27 -11.46
N LEU A 201 8.09 -19.03 -10.89
CA LEU A 201 7.92 -19.61 -9.54
C LEU A 201 7.82 -18.53 -8.46
N ILE A 202 8.64 -17.48 -8.53
CA ILE A 202 8.56 -16.33 -7.61
C ILE A 202 7.22 -15.61 -7.78
N THR A 203 6.77 -15.40 -9.01
CA THR A 203 5.45 -14.79 -9.27
C THR A 203 4.31 -15.66 -8.71
N PHE A 204 4.41 -16.98 -8.82
CA PHE A 204 3.40 -17.90 -8.29
C PHE A 204 3.34 -17.89 -6.75
N ASP A 205 4.49 -17.82 -6.10
CA ASP A 205 4.59 -17.61 -4.64
C ASP A 205 3.90 -16.30 -4.21
N GLN A 206 4.20 -15.20 -4.90
CA GLN A 206 3.58 -13.90 -4.62
C GLN A 206 2.07 -13.86 -4.94
N ALA A 207 1.63 -14.59 -5.97
CA ALA A 207 0.21 -14.78 -6.26
C ALA A 207 -0.49 -15.55 -5.13
N SER A 208 0.18 -16.53 -4.54
CA SER A 208 -0.34 -17.30 -3.39
C SER A 208 -0.47 -16.43 -2.14
N VAL A 209 0.53 -15.59 -1.84
CA VAL A 209 0.44 -14.58 -0.76
C VAL A 209 -0.75 -13.64 -1.01
N THR A 210 -0.87 -13.12 -2.23
CA THR A 210 -1.98 -12.23 -2.61
C THR A 210 -3.34 -12.92 -2.44
N SER A 211 -3.45 -14.19 -2.82
CA SER A 211 -4.66 -15.00 -2.61
C SER A 211 -5.01 -15.15 -1.13
N ARG A 212 -4.01 -15.29 -0.24
CA ARG A 212 -4.23 -15.35 1.21
C ARG A 212 -4.73 -14.02 1.77
N LEU A 213 -4.29 -12.87 1.24
CA LEU A 213 -4.84 -11.57 1.62
C LEU A 213 -6.33 -11.45 1.26
N PHE A 214 -6.70 -11.85 0.04
CA PHE A 214 -8.12 -11.87 -0.37
C PHE A 214 -8.95 -12.83 0.47
N TYR A 215 -8.41 -14.01 0.75
CA TYR A 215 -9.07 -14.98 1.63
C TYR A 215 -9.25 -14.42 3.05
N THR A 216 -8.26 -13.69 3.57
CA THR A 216 -8.31 -13.05 4.89
C THR A 216 -9.44 -12.04 4.97
N GLU A 217 -9.56 -11.15 3.98
CA GLU A 217 -10.69 -10.21 3.91
C GLU A 217 -12.03 -10.91 3.79
N TYR A 218 -12.11 -11.96 2.97
CA TYR A 218 -13.33 -12.73 2.82
C TYR A 218 -13.74 -13.42 4.13
N ALA A 219 -12.80 -14.10 4.80
CA ALA A 219 -13.04 -14.78 6.07
C ALA A 219 -13.46 -13.79 7.17
N ARG A 220 -12.78 -12.63 7.25
CA ARG A 220 -13.13 -11.52 8.13
C ARG A 220 -14.53 -10.99 7.83
N TYR A 221 -14.87 -10.78 6.56
CA TYR A 221 -16.19 -10.32 6.13
C TYR A 221 -17.30 -11.28 6.55
N GLN A 222 -17.13 -12.57 6.31
CA GLN A 222 -18.13 -13.57 6.70
C GLN A 222 -18.37 -13.59 8.22
N LYS A 223 -17.31 -13.42 9.02
CA LYS A 223 -17.44 -13.32 10.47
C LYS A 223 -18.14 -12.03 10.91
N ASP A 224 -17.79 -10.89 10.33
CA ASP A 224 -18.46 -9.62 10.62
C ASP A 224 -19.95 -9.70 10.29
N VAL A 225 -20.31 -10.26 9.13
CA VAL A 225 -21.72 -10.46 8.75
C VAL A 225 -22.43 -11.34 9.76
N ALA A 226 -21.87 -12.52 10.08
CA ALA A 226 -22.48 -13.43 11.05
C ALA A 226 -22.65 -12.77 12.42
N TYR A 227 -21.65 -12.03 12.89
CA TYR A 227 -21.68 -11.36 14.19
C TYR A 227 -22.70 -10.22 14.22
N CYS A 228 -22.73 -9.38 13.18
CA CYS A 228 -23.72 -8.30 13.06
C CYS A 228 -25.15 -8.85 12.95
N THR A 229 -25.36 -9.95 12.21
CA THR A 229 -26.67 -10.60 12.12
C THR A 229 -27.10 -11.18 13.47
N GLN A 230 -26.20 -11.76 14.26
CA GLN A 230 -26.55 -12.23 15.61
C GLN A 230 -26.95 -11.09 16.53
N ILE A 231 -26.24 -9.96 16.48
CA ILE A 231 -26.59 -8.76 17.25
C ILE A 231 -27.93 -8.20 16.79
N ALA A 232 -28.17 -8.10 15.49
CA ALA A 232 -29.45 -7.65 14.94
C ALA A 232 -30.61 -8.54 15.41
N ASN A 233 -30.46 -9.86 15.33
CA ASN A 233 -31.45 -10.81 15.84
C ASN A 233 -31.70 -10.64 17.35
N SER A 234 -30.67 -10.29 18.13
CA SER A 234 -30.83 -10.00 19.56
C SER A 234 -31.55 -8.67 19.82
N ILE A 235 -31.38 -7.67 18.95
CA ILE A 235 -32.16 -6.43 19.01
C ILE A 235 -33.62 -6.71 18.64
N ASP A 236 -33.88 -7.51 17.60
CA ASP A 236 -35.24 -7.86 17.16
C ASP A 236 -36.00 -8.63 18.26
N LYS A 237 -35.31 -9.46 19.06
CA LYS A 237 -35.90 -10.14 20.24
C LYS A 237 -36.37 -9.18 21.34
N LEU A 238 -35.88 -7.94 21.36
CA LEU A 238 -36.34 -6.91 22.30
C LEU A 238 -37.65 -6.26 21.82
N GLU A 239 -38.33 -6.85 20.83
CA GLU A 239 -39.54 -6.36 20.17
C GLU A 239 -39.36 -4.98 19.51
N LEU A 240 -38.12 -4.56 19.33
CA LEU A 240 -37.76 -3.41 18.53
C LEU A 240 -37.77 -3.87 17.07
N THR A 241 -38.72 -3.36 16.27
CA THR A 241 -38.65 -3.56 14.82
C THR A 241 -37.30 -3.05 14.27
N THR A 242 -36.77 -3.61 13.18
CA THR A 242 -35.56 -3.12 12.46
C THR A 242 -35.62 -1.65 12.04
N THR A 243 -36.77 -1.01 12.20
CA THR A 243 -37.05 0.43 12.06
C THR A 243 -37.21 1.11 13.44
N SER A 244 -36.48 0.64 14.44
CA SER A 244 -36.54 1.17 15.81
C SER A 244 -36.18 2.65 15.81
N SER A 245 -37.03 3.47 16.44
CA SER A 245 -36.79 4.91 16.62
C SER A 245 -35.70 5.21 17.67
N LEU A 246 -35.09 4.18 18.26
CA LEU A 246 -34.09 4.33 19.31
C LEU A 246 -32.66 4.29 18.72
N PRO A 247 -31.78 5.22 19.11
CA PRO A 247 -30.37 5.18 18.74
C PRO A 247 -29.66 3.94 19.30
N VAL A 248 -28.77 3.37 18.49
CA VAL A 248 -27.97 2.19 18.86
C VAL A 248 -26.56 2.62 19.22
N VAL A 249 -26.06 2.19 20.37
CA VAL A 249 -24.70 2.48 20.86
C VAL A 249 -23.94 1.18 21.02
N PHE A 250 -22.84 1.05 20.28
CA PHE A 250 -21.83 0.02 20.49
C PHE A 250 -20.78 0.57 21.47
N VAL A 251 -20.52 -0.19 22.53
CA VAL A 251 -19.51 0.14 23.53
C VAL A 251 -18.42 -0.93 23.50
N GLY A 252 -17.17 -0.47 23.34
CA GLY A 252 -16.00 -1.34 23.25
C GLY A 252 -15.77 -1.93 21.86
N GLY A 253 -14.77 -2.80 21.76
CA GLY A 253 -14.35 -3.44 20.51
C GLY A 253 -14.27 -4.96 20.64
N HIS A 254 -14.64 -5.68 19.59
CA HIS A 254 -14.56 -7.14 19.54
C HIS A 254 -13.49 -7.60 18.57
N HIS A 255 -12.45 -8.27 19.08
CA HIS A 255 -11.42 -8.86 18.24
C HIS A 255 -11.86 -10.18 17.62
N ILE A 256 -11.79 -10.26 16.29
CA ILE A 256 -12.18 -11.45 15.55
C ILE A 256 -10.98 -12.37 15.40
N GLN A 257 -11.08 -13.56 15.98
CA GLN A 257 -10.09 -14.61 15.74
C GLN A 257 -10.28 -15.20 14.35
N LEU A 258 -9.29 -15.08 13.48
CA LEU A 258 -9.29 -15.69 12.14
C LEU A 258 -8.62 -17.06 12.15
N ASN A 259 -8.83 -17.88 11.11
CA ASN A 259 -8.19 -19.19 10.99
C ASN A 259 -6.70 -19.07 10.58
N GLN A 260 -5.95 -20.17 10.73
CA GLN A 260 -4.50 -20.20 10.53
C GLN A 260 -4.06 -19.87 9.10
N ASP A 261 -4.93 -20.04 8.11
CA ASP A 261 -4.60 -19.75 6.70
C ASP A 261 -4.63 -18.25 6.37
N THR A 262 -5.18 -17.42 7.28
CA THR A 262 -5.21 -15.97 7.11
C THR A 262 -3.83 -15.33 7.24
N LEU A 263 -3.73 -14.12 6.73
CA LEU A 263 -2.55 -13.28 6.73
C LEU A 263 -2.95 -11.84 7.09
N PRO A 264 -3.26 -11.56 8.37
CA PRO A 264 -3.60 -10.22 8.80
C PRO A 264 -2.35 -9.32 8.71
N VAL A 265 -2.44 -8.24 7.93
CA VAL A 265 -1.31 -7.33 7.71
C VAL A 265 -1.78 -5.93 7.31
N GLU A 266 -1.25 -4.88 7.94
CA GLU A 266 -1.56 -3.47 7.61
C GLU A 266 -3.07 -3.16 7.41
N GLY A 267 -3.88 -3.60 8.36
CA GLY A 267 -5.34 -3.39 8.35
C GLY A 267 -6.13 -4.43 7.55
N VAL A 268 -5.47 -5.28 6.75
CA VAL A 268 -6.10 -6.45 6.15
C VAL A 268 -6.48 -7.42 7.25
N GLY A 269 -7.74 -7.85 7.28
CA GLY A 269 -8.30 -8.73 8.31
C GLY A 269 -8.68 -8.02 9.61
N THR A 270 -8.55 -6.69 9.71
CA THR A 270 -9.05 -5.93 10.86
C THR A 270 -10.55 -5.72 10.74
N SER A 271 -11.31 -6.19 11.72
CA SER A 271 -12.77 -6.05 11.75
C SER A 271 -13.20 -4.60 11.97
N THR A 272 -14.35 -4.21 11.42
CA THR A 272 -14.99 -2.94 11.76
C THR A 272 -15.44 -2.88 13.22
N LEU A 273 -15.64 -4.04 13.86
CA LEU A 273 -16.04 -4.20 15.26
C LEU A 273 -14.87 -4.02 16.24
N GLU A 274 -13.63 -4.08 15.77
CA GLU A 274 -12.44 -3.88 16.61
C GLU A 274 -12.18 -2.40 16.90
N ILE A 275 -12.63 -1.53 16.01
CA ILE A 275 -12.32 -0.10 16.06
C ILE A 275 -13.54 0.62 16.61
N GLU A 276 -13.53 0.86 17.91
CA GLU A 276 -14.50 1.73 18.54
C GLU A 276 -14.40 3.13 17.92
N SER A 277 -15.49 3.57 17.29
CA SER A 277 -15.55 4.83 16.54
C SER A 277 -16.83 5.56 16.89
N PHE A 278 -16.68 6.78 17.38
CA PHE A 278 -17.81 7.58 17.83
C PHE A 278 -18.62 8.17 16.65
N SER A 279 -17.99 8.67 15.57
CA SER A 279 -18.75 9.32 14.48
C SER A 279 -18.07 9.32 13.10
N PRO A 280 -18.70 8.72 12.06
CA PRO A 280 -19.76 7.73 12.17
C PRO A 280 -19.21 6.43 12.77
N SER A 281 -19.99 5.74 13.58
CA SER A 281 -19.65 4.38 14.01
C SER A 281 -19.46 3.50 12.77
N ARG A 282 -18.26 2.95 12.60
CA ARG A 282 -17.90 2.08 11.48
C ARG A 282 -18.77 0.82 11.47
N THR A 283 -19.09 0.30 12.66
CA THR A 283 -20.02 -0.81 12.86
C THR A 283 -21.42 -0.48 12.37
N LEU A 284 -22.00 0.65 12.79
CA LEU A 284 -23.33 1.06 12.30
C LEU A 284 -23.36 1.29 10.79
N LEU A 285 -22.29 1.88 10.24
CA LEU A 285 -22.16 2.07 8.80
C LEU A 285 -22.07 0.73 8.06
N PHE A 286 -21.34 -0.25 8.60
CA PHE A 286 -21.28 -1.61 8.07
C PHE A 286 -22.63 -2.32 8.16
N MET A 287 -23.31 -2.27 9.30
CA MET A 287 -24.65 -2.85 9.45
C MET A 287 -25.66 -2.22 8.46
N LYS A 288 -25.54 -0.91 8.18
CA LYS A 288 -26.33 -0.23 7.16
C LYS A 288 -26.11 -0.80 5.75
N THR A 289 -24.88 -1.20 5.39
CA THR A 289 -24.65 -1.84 4.08
C THR A 289 -25.25 -3.25 3.99
N LEU A 290 -25.48 -3.91 5.13
CA LEU A 290 -26.19 -5.18 5.22
C LEU A 290 -27.72 -5.02 5.21
N GLY A 291 -28.23 -3.78 5.28
CA GLY A 291 -29.66 -3.47 5.27
C GLY A 291 -30.28 -3.14 6.64
N TYR A 292 -29.48 -3.15 7.72
CA TYR A 292 -29.94 -2.75 9.04
C TYR A 292 -29.88 -1.22 9.21
N ASN A 293 -31.03 -0.57 9.21
CA ASN A 293 -31.15 0.90 9.23
C ASN A 293 -31.34 1.45 10.65
N TYR A 294 -30.30 1.33 11.48
CA TYR A 294 -30.32 1.89 12.84
C TYR A 294 -30.04 3.39 12.88
N ILE A 295 -30.56 4.06 13.90
CA ILE A 295 -30.32 5.47 14.16
C ILE A 295 -28.95 5.65 14.82
N PHE A 296 -28.15 6.56 14.27
CA PHE A 296 -26.86 6.93 14.84
C PHE A 296 -27.04 7.73 16.14
N PRO A 297 -26.27 7.43 17.20
CA PRO A 297 -26.34 8.18 18.45
C PRO A 297 -25.66 9.55 18.31
N THR A 298 -26.15 10.52 19.08
CA THR A 298 -25.44 11.79 19.32
C THR A 298 -24.30 11.60 20.31
N SER A 299 -23.39 12.58 20.44
CA SER A 299 -22.26 12.52 21.39
C SER A 299 -22.69 12.27 22.82
N ALA A 300 -23.72 12.98 23.27
CA ALA A 300 -24.25 12.78 24.62
C ALA A 300 -24.84 11.37 24.82
N GLN A 301 -25.49 10.81 23.78
CA GLN A 301 -26.08 9.47 23.85
C GLN A 301 -25.01 8.37 23.85
N TYR A 302 -23.92 8.57 23.11
CA TYR A 302 -22.80 7.63 23.10
C TYR A 302 -22.11 7.56 24.47
N GLU A 303 -21.78 8.72 25.06
CA GLU A 303 -21.19 8.80 26.40
C GLU A 303 -22.12 8.20 27.47
N LYS A 304 -23.43 8.46 27.34
CA LYS A 304 -24.44 7.85 28.20
C LYS A 304 -24.49 6.33 28.03
N GLY A 305 -24.40 5.82 26.80
CA GLY A 305 -24.33 4.39 26.53
C GLY A 305 -23.12 3.73 27.18
N HIS A 306 -21.95 4.39 27.16
CA HIS A 306 -20.76 3.96 27.89
C HIS A 306 -21.04 3.79 29.39
N GLN A 307 -21.59 4.81 30.04
CA GLN A 307 -21.94 4.78 31.46
C GLN A 307 -22.91 3.62 31.78
N LEU A 308 -23.95 3.44 30.95
CA LEU A 308 -24.98 2.42 31.11
C LEU A 308 -24.49 0.99 30.87
N SER A 309 -23.37 0.83 30.15
CA SER A 309 -22.78 -0.46 29.81
C SER A 309 -21.90 -1.07 30.90
N THR A 310 -21.48 -0.27 31.90
CA THR A 310 -20.51 -0.68 32.94
C THR A 310 -20.90 -1.99 33.65
N ASP A 311 -22.20 -2.15 33.93
CA ASP A 311 -22.76 -3.33 34.61
C ASP A 311 -23.34 -4.39 33.66
N MET A 312 -23.30 -4.15 32.34
CA MET A 312 -23.78 -5.11 31.35
C MET A 312 -22.74 -6.22 31.14
N PRO A 313 -23.14 -7.47 30.96
CA PRO A 313 -22.22 -8.52 30.55
C PRO A 313 -21.73 -8.29 29.12
N ILE A 314 -20.57 -8.86 28.78
CA ILE A 314 -19.94 -8.70 27.47
C ILE A 314 -20.58 -9.67 26.46
N TRP A 315 -20.91 -9.20 25.27
CA TRP A 315 -21.43 -10.04 24.19
C TRP A 315 -20.47 -11.21 23.89
N PRO A 316 -20.95 -12.46 23.72
CA PRO A 316 -22.34 -12.88 23.44
C PRO A 316 -23.17 -13.31 24.66
N ALA A 317 -22.80 -12.93 25.88
CA ALA A 317 -23.56 -13.30 27.07
C ALA A 317 -24.98 -12.69 27.06
N GLU A 318 -25.95 -13.40 27.64
CA GLU A 318 -27.33 -12.91 27.77
C GLU A 318 -27.37 -11.60 28.57
N GLY A 319 -28.14 -10.61 28.10
CA GLY A 319 -28.18 -9.27 28.69
C GLY A 319 -27.05 -8.33 28.25
N SER A 320 -26.20 -8.71 27.29
CA SER A 320 -25.20 -7.82 26.67
C SER A 320 -25.80 -6.80 25.68
N VAL A 321 -27.05 -7.03 25.26
CA VAL A 321 -27.88 -6.09 24.49
C VAL A 321 -29.07 -5.72 25.35
N GLN A 322 -29.22 -4.43 25.67
CA GLN A 322 -30.32 -3.95 26.52
C GLN A 322 -30.87 -2.62 26.03
N ILE A 323 -32.14 -2.37 26.32
CA ILE A 323 -32.74 -1.04 26.23
C ILE A 323 -32.58 -0.37 27.58
N LYS A 324 -31.82 0.73 27.63
CA LYS A 324 -31.70 1.58 28.82
C LYS A 324 -31.85 3.03 28.40
N ASP A 325 -32.69 3.79 29.10
CA ASP A 325 -32.93 5.21 28.86
C ASP A 325 -33.19 5.59 27.38
N ASN A 326 -34.08 4.86 26.71
CA ASN A 326 -34.39 5.03 25.27
C ASN A 326 -33.17 4.88 24.34
N LEU A 327 -32.17 4.11 24.75
CA LEU A 327 -31.01 3.73 23.94
C LEU A 327 -30.90 2.21 23.88
N VAL A 328 -30.55 1.69 22.72
CA VAL A 328 -30.10 0.30 22.59
C VAL A 328 -28.61 0.28 22.84
N VAL A 329 -28.19 -0.30 23.96
CA VAL A 329 -26.77 -0.39 24.35
C VAL A 329 -26.29 -1.80 24.10
N ILE A 330 -25.15 -1.93 23.42
CA ILE A 330 -24.50 -3.20 23.08
C ILE A 330 -23.08 -3.17 23.61
N ARG A 331 -22.75 -4.07 24.54
CA ARG A 331 -21.40 -4.16 25.11
C ARG A 331 -20.56 -5.22 24.42
N LEU A 332 -19.45 -4.82 23.81
CA LEU A 332 -18.51 -5.68 23.09
C LEU A 332 -17.22 -6.02 23.88
N SER A 333 -16.87 -5.20 24.88
CA SER A 333 -15.73 -5.44 25.78
C SER A 333 -15.91 -4.83 27.17
#